data_AF-A0A976JMR6-F1
#
_entry.id   AF-A0A976JMR6-F1
#
_cell.length_a   1.000
_cell.length_b   1.000
_cell.length_c   1.000
_cell.angle_alpha   90.00
_cell.angle_beta   90.00
_cell.angle_gamma   90.00
#
_symmetry.space_group_name_H-M   'P 1'
#
loop_
_entity.id
_entity.type
_entity.pdbx_description
1 polymer ?
#
loop_
_entity_poly.entity_id
_entity_poly.type
_entity_poly.pdbx_seq_one_letter_code
_entity_poly.pdbx_strand_id
1 'polypeptide(L)'
;MRSFKQIMTSSIVKKQVMGVTGLLLCGFLLSHLAGNCLIYVGSDAFNTYAHTLITNPLIYVAEAILALIFLSHIGLALRLTIENNKARPVSYYMKTPTGRGSTFASSTMPYTGFIILVFLVIHLINFKFGPVYNTQVNGVEMRDLYKTVVEYFQSPLNILWYVFAMLALGIHVSHGFWSAFQSIGFNHPKYNCCLKMASKAFALLVTVGYSALPIFCYFQGAK
;
A
#
# COMPACT_ATOMS: atom_id res chain seq x y z
N MET A 1 28.97 -25.13 -11.30
CA MET A 1 28.25 -23.85 -11.49
C MET A 1 26.77 -24.06 -11.20
N ARG A 2 26.08 -23.13 -10.52
CA ARG A 2 24.62 -23.24 -10.32
C ARG A 2 23.92 -23.05 -11.67
N SER A 3 22.92 -23.88 -11.97
CA SER A 3 22.09 -23.73 -13.17
C SER A 3 21.33 -22.39 -13.14
N PHE A 4 21.01 -21.81 -14.30
CA PHE A 4 20.16 -20.61 -14.41
C PHE A 4 18.86 -20.75 -13.59
N LYS A 5 18.23 -21.93 -13.61
CA LYS A 5 17.04 -22.24 -12.80
C LYS A 5 17.31 -22.19 -11.29
N GLN A 6 18.51 -22.54 -10.84
CA GLN A 6 18.92 -22.47 -9.42
C GLN A 6 19.24 -21.04 -8.98
N ILE A 7 19.70 -20.18 -9.90
CA ILE A 7 19.93 -18.75 -9.62
C ILE A 7 18.59 -18.04 -9.48
N MET A 8 17.67 -18.26 -10.43
CA MET A 8 16.34 -17.63 -10.44
C MET A 8 15.44 -18.06 -9.26
N THR A 9 15.67 -19.25 -8.70
CA THR A 9 14.92 -19.74 -7.52
C THR A 9 15.62 -19.47 -6.19
N SER A 10 16.76 -18.77 -6.21
CA SER A 10 17.56 -18.51 -5.01
C SER A 10 16.84 -17.59 -4.02
N SER A 11 17.22 -17.72 -2.74
CA SER A 11 16.72 -16.84 -1.67
C SER A 11 17.10 -15.37 -1.87
N ILE A 12 18.20 -15.10 -2.59
CA ILE A 12 18.68 -13.75 -2.91
C ILE A 12 17.73 -13.09 -3.91
N VAL A 13 17.47 -13.74 -5.05
CA VAL A 13 16.58 -13.19 -6.09
C VAL A 13 15.18 -12.97 -5.53
N LYS A 14 14.66 -13.91 -4.72
CA LYS A 14 13.37 -13.73 -4.02
C LYS A 14 13.35 -12.47 -3.16
N LYS A 15 14.41 -12.19 -2.39
CA LYS A 15 14.46 -10.97 -1.57
C LYS A 15 14.58 -9.72 -2.43
N GLN A 16 15.35 -9.74 -3.51
CA GLN A 16 15.47 -8.60 -4.42
C GLN A 16 14.12 -8.27 -5.07
N VAL A 17 13.41 -9.27 -5.61
CA VAL A 17 12.07 -9.09 -6.20
C VAL A 17 11.08 -8.58 -5.16
N MET A 18 11.11 -9.12 -3.93
CA MET A 18 10.31 -8.62 -2.80
C MET A 18 10.57 -7.14 -2.52
N GLY A 19 11.84 -6.74 -2.47
CA GLY A 19 12.23 -5.34 -2.23
C GLY A 19 11.80 -4.41 -3.36
N VAL A 20 12.06 -4.78 -4.62
CA VAL A 20 11.68 -3.97 -5.78
C VAL A 20 10.16 -3.79 -5.86
N THR A 21 9.40 -4.88 -5.76
CA THR A 21 7.93 -4.79 -5.79
C THR A 21 7.40 -3.96 -4.63
N GLY A 22 7.96 -4.09 -3.42
CA GLY A 22 7.59 -3.27 -2.27
C GLY A 22 7.84 -1.77 -2.49
N LEU A 23 8.98 -1.40 -3.08
CA LEU A 23 9.29 0.02 -3.39
C LEU A 23 8.39 0.58 -4.49
N LEU A 24 8.07 -0.20 -5.52
CA LEU A 24 7.13 0.21 -6.57
C LEU A 24 5.73 0.46 -5.99
N LEU A 25 5.25 -0.41 -5.09
CA LEU A 25 4.00 -0.20 -4.37
C LEU A 25 4.06 1.04 -3.47
N CYS A 26 5.19 1.30 -2.81
CA CYS A 26 5.37 2.55 -2.04
C CYS A 26 5.28 3.80 -2.94
N GLY A 27 5.86 3.74 -4.15
CA GLY A 27 5.73 4.80 -5.15
C GLY A 27 4.27 5.03 -5.55
N PHE A 28 3.53 3.95 -5.83
CA PHE A 28 2.09 4.02 -6.11
C PHE A 28 1.32 4.65 -4.95
N LEU A 29 1.61 4.28 -3.69
CA LEU A 29 0.95 4.86 -2.52
C LEU A 29 1.13 6.39 -2.44
N LEU A 30 2.30 6.91 -2.82
CA LEU A 30 2.53 8.37 -2.85
C LEU A 30 1.74 9.05 -3.96
N SER A 31 1.83 8.54 -5.20
CA SER A 31 1.11 9.14 -6.33
C SER A 31 -0.40 9.05 -6.13
N HIS A 32 -0.87 7.94 -5.56
CA HIS A 32 -2.27 7.74 -5.26
C HIS A 32 -2.75 8.69 -4.17
N LEU A 33 -1.97 8.89 -3.09
CA LEU A 33 -2.31 9.85 -2.05
C LEU A 33 -2.35 11.28 -2.60
N ALA A 34 -1.35 11.64 -3.43
CA ALA A 34 -1.29 12.96 -4.05
C ALA A 34 -2.53 13.29 -4.90
N GLY A 35 -2.99 12.33 -5.71
CA GLY A 35 -4.24 12.49 -6.45
C GLY A 35 -5.47 12.58 -5.54
N ASN A 36 -5.51 11.79 -4.46
CA ASN A 36 -6.61 11.84 -3.49
C ASN A 36 -6.66 13.14 -2.69
N CYS A 37 -5.53 13.84 -2.49
CA CYS A 37 -5.54 15.15 -1.85
C CYS A 37 -6.39 16.21 -2.60
N LEU A 38 -6.72 15.99 -3.87
CA LEU A 38 -7.66 16.85 -4.60
C LEU A 38 -9.07 16.85 -3.99
N ILE A 39 -9.41 15.86 -3.16
CA ILE A 39 -10.64 15.87 -2.34
C ILE A 39 -10.71 17.13 -1.46
N TYR A 40 -9.59 17.60 -0.94
CA TYR A 40 -9.54 18.82 -0.12
C TYR A 40 -9.76 20.10 -0.94
N VAL A 41 -9.54 20.05 -2.26
CA VAL A 41 -9.69 21.19 -3.16
C VAL A 41 -11.15 21.35 -3.58
N GLY A 42 -11.84 20.25 -3.89
CA GLY A 42 -13.26 20.23 -4.21
C GLY A 42 -13.65 19.18 -5.25
N SER A 43 -14.95 19.04 -5.46
CA SER A 43 -15.55 18.07 -6.39
C SER A 43 -15.02 18.21 -7.80
N ASP A 44 -14.96 19.44 -8.32
CA ASP A 44 -14.62 19.70 -9.72
C ASP A 44 -13.18 19.33 -10.03
N ALA A 45 -12.24 19.67 -9.13
CA ALA A 45 -10.84 19.33 -9.26
C ALA A 45 -10.62 17.81 -9.21
N PHE A 46 -11.26 17.13 -8.26
CA PHE A 46 -11.15 15.69 -8.09
C PHE A 46 -11.77 14.92 -9.27
N ASN A 47 -12.98 15.32 -9.70
CA ASN A 47 -13.68 14.68 -10.81
C ASN A 47 -12.98 14.94 -12.16
N THR A 48 -12.44 16.14 -12.39
CA THR A 48 -11.65 16.44 -13.60
C THR A 48 -10.38 15.60 -13.67
N TYR A 49 -9.67 15.46 -12.54
CA TYR A 49 -8.49 14.60 -12.46
C TYR A 49 -8.84 13.12 -12.69
N ALA A 50 -9.88 12.62 -12.02
CA ALA A 50 -10.37 11.26 -12.21
C ALA A 50 -10.80 11.00 -13.65
N HIS A 51 -11.52 11.94 -14.27
CA HIS A 51 -11.94 11.85 -15.67
C HIS A 51 -10.75 11.75 -16.62
N THR A 52 -9.71 12.57 -16.42
CA THR A 52 -8.47 12.54 -17.22
C THR A 52 -7.77 11.18 -17.14
N LEU A 53 -7.79 10.55 -15.97
CA LEU A 53 -7.20 9.22 -15.79
C LEU A 53 -8.04 8.12 -16.46
N ILE A 54 -9.35 8.08 -16.20
CA ILE A 54 -10.21 6.97 -16.66
C ILE A 54 -10.49 7.01 -18.17
N THR A 55 -10.45 8.18 -18.79
CA THR A 55 -10.61 8.33 -20.25
C THR A 55 -9.32 8.05 -21.02
N ASN A 56 -8.17 8.08 -20.35
CA ASN A 56 -6.89 7.75 -20.96
C ASN A 56 -6.71 6.23 -21.02
N PRO A 57 -6.61 5.60 -22.21
CA PRO A 57 -6.49 4.14 -22.33
C PRO A 57 -5.23 3.56 -21.65
N LEU A 58 -4.21 4.39 -21.40
CA LEU A 58 -3.01 3.97 -20.67
C LEU A 58 -3.32 3.55 -19.22
N ILE A 59 -4.47 3.95 -18.67
CA ILE A 59 -4.88 3.54 -17.32
C ILE A 59 -4.98 2.03 -17.18
N TYR A 60 -5.48 1.32 -18.19
CA TYR A 60 -5.61 -0.14 -18.16
C TYR A 60 -4.24 -0.83 -18.18
N VAL A 61 -3.26 -0.25 -18.88
CA VAL A 61 -1.87 -0.73 -18.87
C VAL A 61 -1.25 -0.50 -17.49
N ALA A 62 -1.44 0.68 -16.91
CA ALA A 62 -0.96 0.99 -15.56
C ALA A 62 -1.60 0.05 -14.50
N GLU A 63 -2.89 -0.24 -14.61
CA GLU A 63 -3.61 -1.17 -13.74
C GLU A 63 -3.09 -2.60 -13.88
N ALA A 64 -2.87 -3.09 -15.09
CA ALA A 64 -2.32 -4.42 -15.34
C ALA A 64 -0.89 -4.55 -14.74
N ILE A 65 -0.05 -3.52 -14.92
CA ILE A 65 1.30 -3.49 -14.33
C ILE A 65 1.22 -3.48 -12.81
N LEU A 66 0.37 -2.63 -12.22
CA LEU A 66 0.21 -2.54 -10.78
C LEU A 66 -0.31 -3.85 -10.19
N ALA A 67 -1.29 -4.49 -10.84
CA ALA A 67 -1.79 -5.80 -10.46
C ALA A 67 -0.70 -6.86 -10.50
N LEU A 68 0.13 -6.89 -11.57
CA LEU A 68 1.25 -7.81 -11.67
C LEU A 68 2.27 -7.61 -10.53
N ILE A 69 2.62 -6.35 -10.22
CA ILE A 69 3.53 -6.01 -9.12
C ILE A 69 2.94 -6.48 -7.79
N PHE A 70 1.66 -6.19 -7.53
CA PHE A 70 0.96 -6.56 -6.31
C PHE A 70 0.87 -8.09 -6.13
N LEU A 71 0.46 -8.81 -7.17
CA LEU A 71 0.34 -10.27 -7.16
C LEU A 71 1.71 -10.94 -6.99
N SER A 72 2.75 -10.39 -7.61
CA SER A 72 4.13 -10.85 -7.41
C SER A 72 4.59 -10.62 -5.97
N HIS A 73 4.27 -9.45 -5.40
CA HIS A 73 4.59 -9.10 -4.03
C HIS A 73 3.93 -10.05 -3.03
N ILE A 74 2.61 -10.23 -3.11
CA ILE A 74 1.88 -11.10 -2.17
C ILE A 74 2.21 -12.57 -2.37
N GLY A 75 2.30 -13.07 -3.60
CA GLY A 75 2.66 -14.46 -3.87
C GLY A 75 4.04 -14.81 -3.29
N LEU A 76 4.99 -13.90 -3.42
CA LEU A 76 6.31 -14.08 -2.84
C LEU A 76 6.33 -13.90 -1.32
N ALA A 77 5.51 -12.99 -0.77
CA ALA A 77 5.38 -12.78 0.67
C ALA A 77 4.82 -14.03 1.34
N LEU A 78 3.77 -14.63 0.76
CA LEU A 78 3.18 -15.88 1.24
C LEU A 78 4.21 -17.02 1.17
N ARG A 79 4.90 -17.17 0.05
CA ARG A 79 5.94 -18.20 -0.11
C ARG A 79 7.04 -18.06 0.94
N LEU A 80 7.58 -16.85 1.12
CA LEU A 80 8.62 -16.59 2.12
C LEU A 80 8.12 -16.80 3.55
N THR A 81 6.87 -16.44 3.84
CA THR A 81 6.24 -16.69 5.14
C THR A 81 6.15 -18.19 5.44
N ILE A 82 5.68 -18.98 4.47
CA ILE A 82 5.60 -20.45 4.59
C ILE A 82 6.99 -21.07 4.74
N GLU A 83 7.96 -20.68 3.92
CA GLU A 83 9.35 -21.16 4.00
C GLU A 83 9.98 -20.82 5.37
N ASN A 84 9.77 -19.60 5.88
CA ASN A 84 10.26 -19.17 7.18
C ASN A 84 9.62 -19.94 8.35
N ASN A 85 8.32 -20.24 8.25
CA ASN A 85 7.60 -21.02 9.26
C ASN A 85 8.06 -22.49 9.26
N LYS A 86 8.22 -23.10 8.07
CA LYS A 86 8.74 -24.47 7.93
C LYS A 86 10.17 -24.63 8.44
N ALA A 87 11.00 -23.60 8.26
CA ALA A 87 12.37 -23.59 8.78
C ALA A 87 12.44 -23.45 10.31
N ARG A 88 11.30 -23.26 11.00
CA ARG A 88 11.21 -23.08 12.46
C ARG A 88 10.16 -24.04 13.06
N PRO A 89 10.45 -25.36 13.14
CA PRO A 89 9.52 -26.34 13.68
C PRO A 89 9.28 -26.21 15.20
N VAL A 90 10.21 -25.58 15.93
CA VAL A 90 10.06 -25.27 17.36
C VAL A 90 10.10 -23.76 17.56
N SER A 91 9.09 -23.20 18.23
CA SER A 91 9.05 -21.77 18.57
C SER A 91 10.14 -21.43 19.58
N TYR A 92 10.78 -20.28 19.42
CA TYR A 92 11.81 -19.82 20.36
C TYR A 92 11.21 -19.61 21.75
N TYR A 93 11.73 -20.32 22.75
CA TYR A 93 11.33 -20.20 24.15
C TYR A 93 11.60 -18.79 24.71
N MET A 94 12.61 -18.09 24.20
CA MET A 94 12.85 -16.67 24.43
C MET A 94 13.25 -15.97 23.13
N LYS A 95 12.60 -14.84 22.83
CA LYS A 95 13.04 -13.93 21.76
C LYS A 95 14.20 -13.07 22.27
N THR A 96 15.43 -13.58 22.24
CA THR A 96 16.61 -12.78 22.60
C THR A 96 16.84 -11.67 21.56
N PRO A 97 16.98 -10.39 21.97
CA PRO A 97 17.33 -9.31 21.05
C PRO A 97 18.82 -9.41 20.69
N THR A 98 19.17 -10.25 19.72
CA THR A 98 20.56 -10.46 19.27
C THR A 98 21.09 -9.33 18.37
N GLY A 99 20.55 -8.11 18.47
CA GLY A 99 20.86 -7.00 17.55
C GLY A 99 20.31 -7.16 16.11
N ARG A 100 19.95 -8.38 15.70
CA ARG A 100 19.18 -8.73 14.49
C ARG A 100 17.80 -9.34 14.82
N GLY A 101 17.31 -9.12 16.04
CA GLY A 101 16.01 -9.64 16.49
C GLY A 101 14.84 -9.03 15.72
N SER A 102 13.71 -9.75 15.67
CA SER A 102 12.48 -9.26 15.07
C SER A 102 11.97 -8.03 15.83
N THR A 103 11.85 -6.89 15.14
CA THR A 103 11.08 -5.74 15.66
C THR A 103 9.58 -6.07 15.63
N PHE A 104 8.78 -5.32 16.40
CA PHE A 104 7.32 -5.42 16.37
C PHE A 104 6.78 -5.40 14.92
N ALA A 105 7.16 -4.38 14.15
CA ALA A 105 6.75 -4.24 12.75
C ALA A 105 7.20 -5.44 11.88
N SER A 106 8.43 -5.95 12.03
CA SER A 106 8.88 -7.14 11.29
C SER A 106 8.10 -8.40 11.66
N SER A 107 7.73 -8.54 12.94
CA SER A 107 7.03 -9.71 13.47
C SER A 107 5.55 -9.74 13.09
N THR A 108 4.97 -8.57 12.78
CA THR A 108 3.57 -8.43 12.37
C THR A 108 3.39 -8.33 10.85
N MET A 109 4.45 -8.46 10.04
CA MET A 109 4.39 -8.34 8.57
C MET A 109 3.32 -9.21 7.90
N PRO A 110 3.16 -10.51 8.23
CA PRO A 110 2.11 -11.33 7.60
C PRO A 110 0.70 -10.87 7.97
N TYR A 111 0.50 -10.47 9.22
CA TYR A 111 -0.80 -10.02 9.73
C TYR A 111 -1.21 -8.67 9.15
N THR A 112 -0.30 -7.70 9.15
CA THR A 112 -0.53 -6.39 8.51
C THR A 112 -0.73 -6.53 7.02
N GLY A 113 0.04 -7.40 6.34
CA GLY A 113 -0.16 -7.71 4.93
C GLY A 113 -1.54 -8.30 4.63
N PHE A 114 -2.05 -9.18 5.49
CA PHE A 114 -3.39 -9.73 5.36
C PHE A 114 -4.48 -8.66 5.55
N ILE A 115 -4.34 -7.78 6.55
CA ILE A 115 -5.27 -6.65 6.75
C ILE A 115 -5.28 -5.73 5.52
N ILE A 116 -4.11 -5.43 4.94
CA ILE A 116 -3.98 -4.62 3.72
C ILE A 116 -4.66 -5.31 2.53
N LEU A 117 -4.55 -6.64 2.40
CA LEU A 117 -5.22 -7.38 1.35
C LEU A 117 -6.75 -7.27 1.46
N VAL A 118 -7.30 -7.48 2.66
CA VAL A 118 -8.74 -7.34 2.92
C VAL A 118 -9.18 -5.90 2.63
N PHE A 119 -8.40 -4.92 3.09
CA PHE A 119 -8.62 -3.52 2.78
C PHE A 119 -8.64 -3.25 1.28
N LEU A 120 -7.67 -3.78 0.51
CA LEU A 120 -7.60 -3.56 -0.93
C LEU A 120 -8.82 -4.12 -1.66
N VAL A 121 -9.30 -5.32 -1.28
CA VAL A 121 -10.50 -5.91 -1.87
C VAL A 121 -11.72 -5.02 -1.60
N ILE A 122 -11.94 -4.62 -0.36
CA ILE A 122 -13.05 -3.74 0.03
C ILE A 122 -12.92 -2.37 -0.67
N HIS A 123 -11.71 -1.83 -0.76
CA HIS A 123 -11.41 -0.56 -1.43
C HIS A 123 -11.79 -0.61 -2.92
N LEU A 124 -11.40 -1.67 -3.64
CA LEU A 124 -11.73 -1.83 -5.05
C LEU A 124 -13.24 -2.01 -5.26
N ILE A 125 -13.90 -2.82 -4.43
CA ILE A 125 -15.36 -3.03 -4.51
C ILE A 125 -16.09 -1.70 -4.40
N ASN A 126 -15.68 -0.81 -3.48
CA ASN A 126 -16.42 0.41 -3.19
C ASN A 126 -16.07 1.59 -4.13
N PHE A 127 -14.81 1.75 -4.55
CA PHE A 127 -14.41 2.93 -5.34
C PHE A 127 -14.22 2.63 -6.83
N LYS A 128 -13.58 1.51 -7.18
CA LYS A 128 -13.38 1.11 -8.59
C LYS A 128 -14.69 0.58 -9.19
N PHE A 129 -15.33 -0.36 -8.50
CA PHE A 129 -16.52 -1.08 -8.95
C PHE A 129 -17.82 -0.68 -8.24
N GLY A 130 -17.77 0.34 -7.38
CA GLY A 130 -18.94 0.78 -6.64
C GLY A 130 -19.89 1.66 -7.47
N PRO A 131 -20.79 2.39 -6.80
CA PRO A 131 -21.80 3.21 -7.45
C PRO A 131 -21.19 4.19 -8.48
N VAL A 132 -21.91 4.36 -9.58
CA VAL A 132 -21.56 5.31 -10.65
C VAL A 132 -22.60 6.41 -10.64
N TYR A 133 -22.13 7.62 -10.38
CA TYR A 133 -22.90 8.86 -10.50
C TYR A 133 -22.29 9.71 -11.62
N ASN A 134 -23.10 10.58 -12.21
CA ASN A 134 -22.66 11.51 -13.25
C ASN A 134 -22.74 12.95 -12.74
N THR A 135 -21.82 13.78 -13.20
CA THR A 135 -21.81 15.22 -12.98
C THR A 135 -21.31 15.93 -14.24
N GLN A 136 -21.46 17.24 -14.28
CA GLN A 136 -20.90 18.07 -15.34
C GLN A 136 -19.98 19.12 -14.73
N VAL A 137 -18.74 19.17 -15.21
CA VAL A 137 -17.77 20.21 -14.86
C VAL A 137 -17.45 20.98 -16.13
N ASN A 138 -17.73 22.28 -16.15
CA ASN A 138 -17.52 23.15 -17.32
C ASN A 138 -18.17 22.63 -18.62
N GLY A 139 -19.36 22.01 -18.52
CA GLY A 139 -20.09 21.47 -19.67
C GLY A 139 -19.58 20.13 -20.21
N VAL A 140 -18.61 19.50 -19.53
CA VAL A 140 -18.14 18.15 -19.85
C VAL A 140 -18.77 17.16 -18.86
N GLU A 141 -19.51 16.18 -19.38
CA GLU A 141 -20.05 15.09 -18.57
C GLU A 141 -18.95 14.12 -18.13
N MET A 142 -18.92 13.81 -16.84
CA MET A 142 -17.95 12.90 -16.25
C MET A 142 -18.52 12.14 -15.05
N ARG A 143 -17.87 11.05 -14.65
CA ARG A 143 -18.21 10.31 -13.44
C ARG A 143 -17.95 11.17 -12.21
N ASP A 144 -18.94 11.27 -11.33
CA ASP A 144 -18.84 11.92 -10.03
C ASP A 144 -18.24 10.97 -8.99
N LEU A 145 -16.92 10.77 -9.08
CA LEU A 145 -16.18 9.93 -8.14
C LEU A 145 -16.06 10.59 -6.77
N TYR A 146 -16.06 11.93 -6.71
CA TYR A 146 -16.07 12.69 -5.46
C TYR A 146 -17.29 12.28 -4.61
N LYS A 147 -18.49 12.26 -5.21
CA LYS A 147 -19.70 11.83 -4.52
C LYS A 147 -19.61 10.39 -4.04
N THR A 148 -19.15 9.45 -4.88
CA THR A 148 -18.93 8.05 -4.47
C THR A 148 -18.05 7.96 -3.22
N VAL A 149 -16.98 8.74 -3.16
CA VAL A 149 -16.04 8.74 -2.02
C VAL A 149 -16.68 9.34 -0.77
N VAL A 150 -17.28 10.52 -0.89
CA VAL A 150 -17.86 11.24 0.26
C VAL A 150 -19.03 10.46 0.87
N GLU A 151 -19.88 9.87 0.03
CA GLU A 151 -21.01 9.05 0.45
C GLU A 151 -20.56 7.81 1.23
N TYR A 152 -19.54 7.09 0.73
CA TYR A 152 -18.99 5.92 1.42
C TYR A 152 -18.52 6.25 2.84
N PHE A 153 -17.91 7.43 3.03
CA PHE A 153 -17.40 7.86 4.33
C PHE A 153 -18.42 8.55 5.23
N GLN A 154 -19.71 8.63 4.85
CA GLN A 154 -20.76 9.06 5.77
C GLN A 154 -21.04 8.02 6.88
N SER A 155 -20.65 6.76 6.68
CA SER A 155 -20.76 5.74 7.72
C SER A 155 -19.55 5.78 8.67
N PRO A 156 -19.74 6.04 9.98
CA PRO A 156 -18.64 6.03 10.96
C PRO A 156 -17.89 4.69 11.01
N LEU A 157 -18.57 3.58 10.72
CA LEU A 157 -17.96 2.26 10.67
C LEU A 157 -16.97 2.13 9.52
N ASN A 158 -17.28 2.72 8.36
CA ASN A 158 -16.39 2.73 7.20
C ASN A 158 -15.13 3.55 7.49
N ILE A 159 -15.26 4.70 8.17
CA ILE A 159 -14.11 5.51 8.61
C ILE A 159 -13.23 4.73 9.57
N LEU A 160 -13.83 4.12 10.60
CA LEU A 160 -13.09 3.37 11.62
C LEU A 160 -12.30 2.21 10.99
N TRP A 161 -12.95 1.45 10.09
CA TRP A 161 -12.29 0.40 9.33
C TRP A 161 -11.13 0.92 8.48
N TYR A 162 -11.34 2.04 7.77
CA TYR A 162 -10.32 2.64 6.92
C TYR A 162 -9.10 3.09 7.74
N VAL A 163 -9.31 3.80 8.84
CA VAL A 163 -8.24 4.26 9.75
C VAL A 163 -7.49 3.06 10.34
N PHE A 164 -8.21 2.02 10.77
CA PHE A 164 -7.58 0.78 11.25
C PHE A 164 -6.67 0.15 10.18
N ALA A 165 -7.14 0.05 8.94
CA ALA A 165 -6.34 -0.44 7.83
C ALA A 165 -5.11 0.44 7.54
N MET A 166 -5.23 1.77 7.67
CA MET A 166 -4.12 2.71 7.48
C MET A 166 -3.06 2.62 8.59
N LEU A 167 -3.46 2.27 9.82
CA LEU A 167 -2.51 1.96 10.89
C LEU A 167 -1.74 0.67 10.58
N ALA A 168 -2.44 -0.37 10.11
CA ALA A 168 -1.80 -1.61 9.67
C ALA A 168 -0.83 -1.36 8.49
N LEU A 169 -1.22 -0.55 7.51
CA LEU A 169 -0.37 -0.10 6.41
C LEU A 169 0.87 0.64 6.92
N GLY A 170 0.69 1.58 7.85
CA GLY A 170 1.79 2.32 8.48
C GLY A 170 2.82 1.41 9.13
N ILE A 171 2.36 0.45 9.94
CA ILE A 171 3.23 -0.56 10.55
C ILE A 171 3.95 -1.36 9.46
N HIS A 172 3.24 -1.81 8.43
CA HIS A 172 3.78 -2.58 7.33
C HIS A 172 4.90 -1.85 6.59
N VAL A 173 4.66 -0.61 6.15
CA VAL A 173 5.65 0.17 5.39
C VAL A 173 6.77 0.71 6.27
N SER A 174 6.54 0.94 7.57
CA SER A 174 7.60 1.37 8.51
C SER A 174 8.77 0.38 8.57
N HIS A 175 8.49 -0.91 8.33
CA HIS A 175 9.50 -1.94 8.14
C HIS A 175 9.80 -2.19 6.66
N GLY A 176 8.77 -2.36 5.84
CA GLY A 176 8.87 -2.73 4.43
C GLY A 176 9.76 -1.79 3.63
N PHE A 177 9.62 -0.47 3.83
CA PHE A 177 10.35 0.52 3.05
C PHE A 177 11.87 0.43 3.27
N TRP A 178 12.35 0.55 4.52
CA TRP A 178 13.80 0.44 4.77
C TRP A 178 14.36 -0.95 4.43
N SER A 179 13.62 -2.03 4.74
CA SER A 179 14.08 -3.41 4.53
C SER A 179 14.13 -3.79 3.04
N ALA A 180 13.37 -3.11 2.18
CA ALA A 180 13.46 -3.25 0.74
C ALA A 180 14.82 -2.79 0.20
N PHE A 181 15.34 -1.64 0.68
CA PHE A 181 16.70 -1.17 0.33
C PHE A 181 17.77 -2.19 0.74
N GLN A 182 17.63 -2.77 1.92
CA GLN A 182 18.52 -3.86 2.35
C GLN A 182 18.45 -5.06 1.39
N SER A 183 17.24 -5.41 0.95
CA SER A 183 17.00 -6.59 0.11
C SER A 183 17.54 -6.45 -1.32
N ILE A 184 17.63 -5.23 -1.84
CA ILE A 184 18.23 -4.94 -3.15
C ILE A 184 19.74 -4.66 -3.10
N GLY A 185 20.35 -4.72 -1.91
CA GLY A 185 21.80 -4.57 -1.71
C GLY A 185 22.25 -3.18 -1.25
N PHE A 186 21.34 -2.22 -1.10
CA PHE A 186 21.64 -0.91 -0.54
C PHE A 186 21.63 -0.98 1.00
N ASN A 187 22.68 -1.59 1.57
CA ASN A 187 22.81 -1.85 3.01
C ASN A 187 24.21 -1.46 3.53
N HIS A 188 24.30 -0.35 4.26
CA HIS A 188 25.55 0.10 4.86
C HIS A 188 25.31 0.89 6.15
N PRO A 189 26.09 0.68 7.22
CA PRO A 189 25.90 1.36 8.51
C PRO A 189 25.78 2.89 8.40
N LYS A 190 26.55 3.51 7.49
CA LYS A 190 26.56 4.97 7.24
C LYS A 190 25.17 5.54 6.93
N TYR A 191 24.36 4.87 6.11
CA TYR A 191 23.06 5.39 5.66
C TYR A 191 21.86 4.60 6.20
N ASN A 192 22.07 3.44 6.81
CA ASN A 192 20.98 2.63 7.40
C ASN A 192 20.18 3.39 8.47
N CYS A 193 20.82 4.27 9.25
CA CYS A 193 20.11 5.11 10.21
C CYS A 193 19.13 6.07 9.51
N CYS A 194 19.63 6.77 8.49
CA CYS A 194 18.84 7.69 7.68
C CYS A 194 17.68 6.98 6.99
N LEU A 195 17.91 5.80 6.38
CA LEU A 195 16.84 5.02 5.73
C LEU A 195 15.76 4.58 6.71
N LYS A 196 16.12 4.19 7.94
CA LYS A 196 15.14 3.84 8.98
C LYS A 196 14.32 5.06 9.40
N MET A 197 14.93 6.24 9.49
CA MET A 197 14.20 7.48 9.76
C MET A 197 13.27 7.85 8.60
N ALA A 198 13.75 7.77 7.36
CA ALA A 198 12.94 8.00 6.16
C ALA A 198 11.75 7.03 6.08
N SER A 199 11.96 5.75 6.42
CA SER A 199 10.90 4.74 6.50
C SER A 199 9.83 5.07 7.53
N LYS A 200 10.21 5.59 8.70
CA LYS A 200 9.26 6.06 9.72
C LYS A 200 8.51 7.31 9.27
N ALA A 201 9.20 8.27 8.66
CA ALA A 201 8.59 9.48 8.13
C ALA A 201 7.58 9.15 7.01
N PHE A 202 7.97 8.27 6.09
CA PHE A 202 7.10 7.75 5.04
C PHE A 202 5.87 7.06 5.63
N ALA A 203 6.05 6.16 6.61
CA ALA A 203 4.96 5.49 7.30
C ALA A 203 3.98 6.47 7.95
N LEU A 204 4.50 7.48 8.66
CA LEU A 204 3.68 8.51 9.27
C LEU A 204 2.90 9.31 8.22
N LEU A 205 3.56 9.72 7.14
CA LEU A 205 2.96 10.47 6.04
C LEU A 205 1.79 9.69 5.42
N VAL A 206 1.99 8.41 5.06
CA VAL A 206 0.92 7.64 4.43
C VAL A 206 -0.21 7.35 5.42
N THR A 207 0.09 6.99 6.67
CA THR A 207 -0.95 6.71 7.66
C THR A 207 -1.79 7.94 7.96
N VAL A 208 -1.17 9.09 8.22
CA VAL A 208 -1.90 10.33 8.51
C VAL A 208 -2.61 10.83 7.26
N GLY A 209 -1.93 10.86 6.12
CA GLY A 209 -2.49 11.36 4.87
C GLY A 209 -3.74 10.60 4.45
N TYR A 210 -3.69 9.26 4.41
CA TYR A 210 -4.87 8.47 4.05
C TYR A 210 -5.94 8.45 5.14
N SER A 211 -5.58 8.56 6.42
CA SER A 211 -6.58 8.60 7.50
C SER A 211 -7.31 9.94 7.58
N ALA A 212 -6.68 11.03 7.14
CA ALA A 212 -7.30 12.36 7.14
C ALA A 212 -8.40 12.50 6.07
N LEU A 213 -8.30 11.80 4.94
CA LEU A 213 -9.29 11.83 3.86
C LEU A 213 -10.71 11.42 4.31
N PRO A 214 -10.93 10.23 4.91
CA PRO A 214 -12.26 9.81 5.33
C PRO A 214 -12.85 10.70 6.43
N ILE A 215 -12.01 11.20 7.34
CA ILE A 215 -12.43 12.12 8.40
C ILE A 215 -12.92 13.43 7.79
N PHE A 216 -12.18 13.98 6.83
CA PHE A 216 -12.60 15.18 6.10
C PHE A 216 -13.90 14.96 5.32
N CYS A 217 -14.02 13.85 4.60
CA CYS A 217 -15.24 13.49 3.87
C CYS A 217 -16.47 13.41 4.78
N TYR A 218 -16.31 12.86 5.99
CA TYR A 218 -17.38 12.78 6.97
C TYR A 218 -17.88 14.18 7.40
N PHE A 219 -16.96 15.11 7.70
CA PHE A 219 -17.34 16.47 8.10
C PHE A 219 -17.89 17.31 6.94
N GLN A 220 -17.46 17.05 5.71
CA GLN A 220 -17.98 17.74 4.53
C GLN A 220 -19.46 17.40 4.25
N GLY A 221 -19.86 16.17 4.55
CA GLY A 221 -21.20 15.64 4.28
C GLY A 221 -21.42 15.29 2.80
N ALA A 222 -22.27 14.30 2.53
CA ALA A 222 -22.75 14.02 1.18
C ALA A 222 -23.81 15.07 0.80
N LYS A 223 -23.43 16.04 -0.05
CA LYS A 223 -24.37 16.96 -0.69
C LYS A 223 -24.81 16.42 -2.03
#